data_AF-A0A3P9DUS7-F1
#
_entry.id   AF-A0A3P9DUS7-F1
#
_cell.length_a   1.000
_cell.length_b   1.000
_cell.length_c   1.000
_cell.angle_alpha   90.00
_cell.angle_beta   90.00
_cell.angle_gamma   90.00
#
_symmetry.space_group_name_H-M   'P 1'
#
loop_
_entity.id
_entity.type
_entity.pdbx_description
1 polymer ?
#
loop_
_entity_poly.entity_id
_entity_poly.type
_entity_poly.pdbx_seq_one_letter_code
_entity_poly.pdbx_strand_id
1 'polypeptide(L)'
;MFTGFVSFCLVSSALIQSTEAAHQIPLIEVEVGKNVTLQCPVTEKDGKFVHWFKQSPGYMIQTVATGSYTKQTLSEEFNNGRFSVSEGQTLYFLSMRNVQKEDEATYFCQYGSAYSQTFNTSVYLAVNGQKWDPVIIVLGTLLALCVIVIAVLILSRD
;
A
#
# COMPACT_ATOMS: atom_id res chain seq x y z
N MET A 1 -16.72 28.19 -41.88
CA MET A 1 -17.28 27.21 -40.93
C MET A 1 -16.23 26.33 -40.23
N PHE A 2 -14.92 26.58 -40.41
CA PHE A 2 -13.85 25.81 -39.72
C PHE A 2 -13.06 26.61 -38.67
N THR A 3 -13.23 27.94 -38.63
CA THR A 3 -12.53 28.82 -37.69
C THR A 3 -13.19 28.90 -36.31
N GLY A 4 -14.45 28.46 -36.18
CA GLY A 4 -15.20 28.49 -34.91
C GLY A 4 -14.89 27.32 -33.96
N PHE A 5 -14.55 26.13 -34.50
CA PHE A 5 -14.30 24.93 -33.69
C PHE A 5 -12.95 24.98 -32.95
N VAL A 6 -11.93 25.56 -33.57
CA VAL A 6 -10.59 25.67 -32.97
C VAL A 6 -10.62 26.60 -31.74
N SER A 7 -11.45 27.64 -31.77
CA SER A 7 -11.58 28.58 -30.66
C SER A 7 -12.32 27.98 -29.45
N PHE A 8 -13.17 26.97 -29.65
CA PHE A 8 -13.85 26.30 -28.54
C PHE A 8 -12.90 25.38 -27.76
N CYS A 9 -11.96 24.73 -28.44
CA CYS A 9 -10.96 23.86 -27.81
C CYS A 9 -9.94 24.64 -26.95
N LEU A 10 -9.61 25.88 -27.31
CA LEU A 10 -8.64 26.69 -26.57
C LEU A 10 -9.20 27.26 -25.25
N VAL A 11 -10.53 27.32 -25.10
CA VAL A 11 -11.18 27.81 -23.87
C VAL A 11 -11.35 26.68 -22.84
N SER A 12 -11.34 25.41 -23.27
CA SER A 12 -11.39 24.24 -22.37
C SER A 12 -10.08 23.91 -21.67
N SER A 13 -8.95 24.51 -22.07
CA SER A 13 -7.67 24.40 -21.35
C SER A 13 -7.51 25.49 -20.28
N ALA A 14 -8.60 25.87 -19.61
CA ALA A 14 -8.49 26.46 -18.29
C ALA A 14 -7.93 25.37 -17.36
N LEU A 15 -6.64 25.48 -17.04
CA LEU A 15 -6.02 24.67 -15.98
C LEU A 15 -6.85 24.86 -14.72
N ILE A 16 -7.57 23.82 -14.31
CA ILE A 16 -8.08 23.70 -12.95
C ILE A 16 -6.83 23.50 -12.09
N GLN A 17 -6.16 24.59 -11.74
CA GLN A 17 -5.15 24.56 -10.70
C GLN A 17 -5.90 24.64 -9.38
N SER A 18 -6.48 23.51 -8.97
CA SER A 18 -6.90 23.29 -7.59
C SER A 18 -5.63 23.33 -6.76
N THR A 19 -5.31 24.52 -6.23
CA THR A 19 -4.40 24.68 -5.09
C THR A 19 -5.15 24.28 -3.84
N GLU A 20 -5.59 23.02 -3.80
CA GLU A 20 -5.86 22.37 -2.54
C GLU A 20 -4.49 22.01 -2.00
N ALA A 21 -4.14 22.50 -0.81
CA ALA A 21 -2.97 22.01 -0.10
C ALA A 21 -3.22 20.52 0.19
N ALA A 22 -2.87 19.67 -0.77
CA ALA A 22 -3.11 18.24 -0.70
C ALA A 22 -2.44 17.76 0.58
N HIS A 23 -3.24 17.20 1.49
CA HIS A 23 -2.76 16.41 2.60
C HIS A 23 -2.17 15.13 2.02
N GLN A 24 -1.02 15.24 1.33
CA GLN A 24 -0.38 14.14 0.63
C GLN A 24 0.10 13.16 1.69
N ILE A 25 -0.44 11.95 1.62
CA ILE A 25 -0.01 10.84 2.47
C ILE A 25 1.46 10.54 2.13
N PRO A 26 2.37 10.52 3.13
CA PRO A 26 3.74 10.10 2.92
C PRO A 26 3.83 8.74 2.21
N LEU A 27 4.75 8.64 1.25
CA LEU A 27 5.08 7.42 0.54
C LEU A 27 6.32 6.78 1.19
N ILE A 28 6.24 5.49 1.51
CA ILE A 28 7.39 4.66 1.87
C ILE A 28 7.52 3.56 0.84
N GLU A 29 8.68 3.46 0.21
CA GLU A 29 9.01 2.38 -0.72
C GLU A 29 9.86 1.32 -0.03
N VAL A 30 9.52 0.04 -0.24
CA VAL A 30 10.26 -1.10 0.30
C VAL A 30 10.31 -2.22 -0.72
N GLU A 31 11.44 -2.92 -0.82
CA GLU A 31 11.54 -4.10 -1.68
C GLU A 31 10.93 -5.35 -1.02
N VAL A 32 10.37 -6.25 -1.82
CA VAL A 32 9.94 -7.58 -1.36
C VAL A 32 11.08 -8.29 -0.63
N GLY A 33 10.75 -8.88 0.53
CA GLY A 33 11.70 -9.59 1.40
C GLY A 33 12.47 -8.70 2.39
N LYS A 34 12.38 -7.37 2.27
CA LYS A 34 12.97 -6.44 3.25
C LYS A 34 12.04 -6.27 4.47
N ASN A 35 12.56 -5.59 5.49
CA ASN A 35 11.80 -5.23 6.68
C ASN A 35 11.50 -3.74 6.65
N VAL A 36 10.36 -3.34 7.22
CA VAL A 36 9.98 -1.93 7.37
C VAL A 36 9.35 -1.71 8.74
N THR A 37 9.53 -0.52 9.29
CA THR A 37 8.93 -0.10 10.55
C THR A 37 8.22 1.22 10.36
N LEU A 38 6.91 1.20 10.55
CA LEU A 38 6.06 2.39 10.52
C LEU A 38 6.00 3.02 11.90
N GLN A 39 5.86 4.33 11.95
CA GLN A 39 5.88 5.12 13.19
C GLN A 39 4.57 5.85 13.40
N CYS A 40 4.12 5.89 14.64
CA CYS A 40 2.96 6.66 15.09
C CYS A 40 3.38 7.53 16.28
N PRO A 41 3.71 8.81 16.06
CA PRO A 41 3.97 9.76 17.13
C PRO A 41 2.73 9.97 17.98
N VAL A 42 2.89 10.07 19.30
CA VAL A 42 1.80 10.43 20.20
C VAL A 42 2.25 11.51 21.16
N THR A 43 1.33 12.41 21.50
CA THR A 43 1.58 13.56 22.36
C THR A 43 1.41 13.24 23.85
N GLU A 44 0.64 12.22 24.20
CA GLU A 44 0.35 11.85 25.60
C GLU A 44 -0.05 10.38 25.69
N LYS A 45 0.46 9.68 26.72
CA LYS A 45 0.34 8.22 26.88
C LYS A 45 -0.62 7.76 27.97
N ASP A 46 -1.12 8.65 28.83
CA ASP A 46 -1.88 8.18 29.98
C ASP A 46 -3.35 7.94 29.63
N GLY A 47 -3.82 6.71 29.89
CA GLY A 47 -5.24 6.35 29.77
C GLY A 47 -5.79 6.30 28.33
N LYS A 48 -4.94 6.18 27.31
CA LYS A 48 -5.39 6.11 25.91
C LYS A 48 -4.94 4.85 25.16
N PHE A 49 -5.47 4.71 23.95
CA PHE A 49 -5.33 3.52 23.09
C PHE A 49 -4.57 3.87 21.82
N VAL A 50 -3.97 2.86 21.19
CA VAL A 50 -3.36 2.95 19.87
C VAL A 50 -3.81 1.77 19.02
N HIS A 51 -4.31 2.11 17.84
CA HIS A 51 -4.78 1.16 16.85
C HIS A 51 -4.01 1.36 15.55
N TRP A 52 -3.70 0.25 14.90
CA TRP A 52 -3.11 0.21 13.58
C TRP A 52 -4.10 -0.39 12.60
N PHE A 53 -4.25 0.26 11.46
CA PHE A 53 -5.15 -0.16 10.40
C PHE A 53 -4.40 -0.27 9.07
N LYS A 54 -4.92 -1.14 8.22
CA LYS A 54 -4.47 -1.35 6.84
C LYS A 54 -5.67 -1.17 5.90
N GLN A 55 -5.48 -0.42 4.83
CA GLN A 55 -6.43 -0.30 3.73
C GLN A 55 -5.71 -0.59 2.42
N SER A 56 -5.97 -1.77 1.85
CA SER A 56 -5.53 -2.09 0.50
C SER A 56 -6.48 -1.47 -0.54
N PRO A 57 -5.99 -1.04 -1.71
CA PRO A 57 -6.84 -0.48 -2.77
C PRO A 57 -7.97 -1.44 -3.17
N GLY A 58 -9.23 -0.97 -3.09
CA GLY A 58 -10.40 -1.79 -3.42
C GLY A 58 -10.90 -2.73 -2.32
N TYR A 59 -10.28 -2.72 -1.13
CA TYR A 59 -10.67 -3.57 0.01
C TYR A 59 -11.13 -2.73 1.21
N MET A 60 -11.88 -3.37 2.12
CA MET A 60 -12.26 -2.77 3.39
C MET A 60 -11.03 -2.56 4.31
N ILE A 61 -11.17 -1.63 5.25
CA ILE A 61 -10.17 -1.40 6.29
C ILE A 61 -10.08 -2.62 7.20
N GLN A 62 -8.86 -3.08 7.46
CA GLN A 62 -8.56 -4.15 8.40
C GLN A 62 -7.82 -3.60 9.62
N THR A 63 -8.17 -4.11 10.79
CA THR A 63 -7.44 -3.83 12.02
C THR A 63 -6.20 -4.71 12.10
N VAL A 64 -5.01 -4.11 12.12
CA VAL A 64 -3.72 -4.82 12.21
C VAL A 64 -3.36 -5.10 13.67
N ALA A 65 -3.53 -4.09 14.52
CA ALA A 65 -3.22 -4.18 15.94
C ALA A 65 -4.10 -3.25 16.75
N THR A 66 -4.42 -3.65 17.98
CA THR A 66 -5.15 -2.83 18.95
C THR A 66 -4.53 -2.97 20.32
N GLY A 67 -4.59 -1.91 21.11
CA GLY A 67 -4.39 -2.06 22.55
C GLY A 67 -4.19 -0.74 23.24
N SER A 68 -3.88 -0.85 24.52
CA SER A 68 -3.50 0.29 25.34
C SER A 68 -2.03 0.65 25.10
N TYR A 69 -1.64 1.81 25.59
CA TYR A 69 -0.26 2.27 25.59
C TYR A 69 0.74 1.45 26.41
N THR A 70 0.30 0.46 27.19
CA THR A 70 1.19 -0.46 27.91
C THR A 70 1.26 -1.84 27.26
N LYS A 71 0.32 -2.14 26.36
CA LYS A 71 0.24 -3.43 25.69
C LYS A 71 -0.65 -3.33 24.45
N GLN A 72 -0.04 -3.56 23.29
CA GLN A 72 -0.72 -3.77 22.02
C GLN A 72 -0.74 -5.26 21.65
N THR A 73 -1.77 -5.67 20.93
CA THR A 73 -1.96 -7.05 20.45
C THR A 73 -2.30 -7.01 18.97
N LEU A 74 -1.67 -7.88 18.18
CA LEU A 74 -1.98 -8.06 16.77
C LEU A 74 -3.34 -8.77 16.64
N SER A 75 -4.11 -8.42 15.61
CA SER A 75 -5.28 -9.20 15.24
C SER A 75 -4.86 -10.57 14.69
N GLU A 76 -5.80 -11.52 14.70
CA GLU A 76 -5.53 -12.91 14.31
C GLU A 76 -4.89 -13.04 12.92
N GLU A 77 -5.41 -12.32 11.93
CA GLU A 77 -4.91 -12.32 10.54
C GLU A 77 -3.45 -11.85 10.43
N PHE A 78 -3.01 -10.99 11.35
CA PHE A 78 -1.68 -10.38 11.34
C PHE A 78 -0.73 -11.04 12.34
N ASN A 79 -1.21 -11.96 13.18
CA ASN A 79 -0.40 -12.69 14.15
C ASN A 79 0.33 -13.90 13.53
N ASN A 80 1.08 -13.66 12.46
CA ASN A 80 1.79 -14.67 11.66
C ASN A 80 3.32 -14.63 11.84
N GLY A 81 3.81 -13.89 12.85
CA GLY A 81 5.23 -13.70 13.13
C GLY A 81 5.97 -12.71 12.22
N ARG A 82 5.34 -12.25 11.11
CA ARG A 82 5.90 -11.19 10.26
C ARG A 82 5.64 -9.81 10.83
N PHE A 83 4.48 -9.61 11.46
CA PHE A 83 4.10 -8.35 12.09
C PHE A 83 4.49 -8.35 13.56
N SER A 84 4.86 -7.17 14.06
CA SER A 84 5.12 -6.93 15.48
C SER A 84 4.84 -5.48 15.82
N VAL A 85 4.42 -5.24 17.05
CA VAL A 85 4.18 -3.89 17.59
C VAL A 85 5.10 -3.65 18.78
N SER A 86 5.63 -2.44 18.88
CA SER A 86 6.47 -2.02 20.00
C SER A 86 6.26 -0.55 20.33
N GLU A 87 6.67 -0.17 21.53
CA GLU A 87 6.52 1.18 22.07
C GLU A 87 7.89 1.79 22.41
N GLY A 88 8.05 3.07 22.07
CA GLY A 88 9.09 3.96 22.57
C GLY A 88 8.47 5.07 23.42
N GLN A 89 9.25 6.05 23.91
CA GLN A 89 8.74 7.07 24.83
C GLN A 89 7.59 7.93 24.27
N THR A 90 7.63 8.29 22.99
CA THR A 90 6.63 9.14 22.31
C THR A 90 6.21 8.59 20.95
N LEU A 91 6.61 7.35 20.64
CA LEU A 91 6.42 6.70 19.35
C LEU A 91 5.89 5.29 19.56
N TYR A 92 4.91 4.90 18.75
CA TYR A 92 4.50 3.51 18.59
C TYR A 92 4.93 3.01 17.23
N PHE A 93 5.31 1.74 17.16
CA PHE A 93 5.92 1.16 15.98
C PHE A 93 5.13 -0.05 15.52
N LEU A 94 4.87 -0.12 14.22
CA LEU A 94 4.41 -1.34 13.55
C LEU A 94 5.53 -1.83 12.65
N SER A 95 6.14 -2.94 13.00
CA SER A 95 7.24 -3.55 12.24
C SER A 95 6.75 -4.75 11.45
N MET A 96 7.11 -4.77 10.17
CA MET A 96 6.82 -5.83 9.21
C MET A 96 8.13 -6.44 8.73
N ARG A 97 8.26 -7.76 8.88
CA ARG A 97 9.41 -8.55 8.40
C ARG A 97 9.06 -9.30 7.14
N ASN A 98 10.05 -9.46 6.25
CA ASN A 98 9.87 -10.18 4.98
C ASN A 98 8.63 -9.67 4.24
N VAL A 99 8.63 -8.37 3.92
CA VAL A 99 7.50 -7.68 3.28
C VAL A 99 7.13 -8.36 1.96
N GLN A 100 5.84 -8.54 1.73
CA GLN A 100 5.27 -9.17 0.54
C GLN A 100 4.47 -8.14 -0.26
N LYS A 101 4.20 -8.42 -1.54
CA LYS A 101 3.46 -7.49 -2.41
C LYS A 101 2.04 -7.22 -1.89
N GLU A 102 1.45 -8.18 -1.17
CA GLU A 102 0.15 -8.08 -0.51
C GLU A 102 0.14 -7.09 0.65
N ASP A 103 1.32 -6.76 1.20
CA ASP A 103 1.45 -5.76 2.25
C ASP A 103 1.39 -4.32 1.68
N GLU A 104 1.38 -4.14 0.36
CA GLU A 104 1.18 -2.83 -0.27
C GLU A 104 -0.22 -2.29 0.04
N ALA A 105 -0.26 -1.19 0.79
CA ALA A 105 -1.49 -0.60 1.31
C ALA A 105 -1.24 0.77 1.93
N THR A 106 -2.33 1.48 2.18
CA THR A 106 -2.31 2.62 3.10
C THR A 106 -2.44 2.10 4.53
N TYR A 107 -1.44 2.37 5.35
CA TYR A 107 -1.47 2.11 6.79
C TYR A 107 -1.76 3.42 7.52
N PHE A 108 -2.57 3.35 8.56
CA PHE A 108 -2.80 4.51 9.41
C PHE A 108 -2.92 4.11 10.87
N CYS A 109 -2.45 5.00 11.74
CA CYS A 109 -2.58 4.84 13.17
C CYS A 109 -3.63 5.80 13.73
N GLN A 110 -4.41 5.28 14.66
CA GLN A 110 -5.37 6.03 15.44
C GLN A 110 -4.94 5.98 16.90
N TYR A 111 -5.01 7.11 17.59
CA TYR A 111 -4.73 7.20 19.01
C TYR A 111 -5.74 8.09 19.72
N GLY A 112 -5.93 7.86 21.01
CA GLY A 112 -6.82 8.66 21.82
C GLY A 112 -7.57 7.85 22.87
N SER A 113 -8.40 8.53 23.64
CA SER A 113 -9.15 7.90 24.74
C SER A 113 -10.29 7.04 24.18
N ALA A 114 -10.95 6.28 25.04
CA ALA A 114 -12.14 5.51 24.65
C ALA A 114 -13.25 6.39 24.04
N TYR A 115 -13.28 7.68 24.37
CA TYR A 115 -14.33 8.63 23.93
C TYR A 115 -13.90 9.57 22.81
N SER A 116 -12.60 9.69 22.54
CA SER A 116 -12.07 10.61 21.54
C SER A 116 -10.79 10.06 20.94
N GLN A 117 -10.92 9.56 19.72
CA GLN A 117 -9.81 8.99 18.95
C GLN A 117 -9.56 9.80 17.68
N THR A 118 -8.30 10.00 17.33
CA THR A 118 -7.89 10.80 16.18
C THR A 118 -6.88 10.03 15.34
N PHE A 119 -6.96 10.16 14.02
CA PHE A 119 -5.93 9.66 13.11
C PHE A 119 -4.71 10.58 13.17
N ASN A 120 -3.54 10.01 13.45
CA ASN A 120 -2.32 10.81 13.59
C ASN A 120 -1.41 10.71 12.37
N THR A 121 -1.20 9.49 11.91
CA THR A 121 -0.26 9.19 10.83
C THR A 121 -0.96 8.29 9.84
N SER A 122 -0.90 8.67 8.58
CA SER A 122 -1.22 7.83 7.44
C SER A 122 0.03 7.71 6.59
N VAL A 123 0.28 6.54 6.02
CA VAL A 123 1.42 6.29 5.13
C VAL A 123 0.99 5.28 4.07
N TYR A 124 1.34 5.57 2.82
CA TYR A 124 1.19 4.60 1.74
C TYR A 124 2.50 3.82 1.61
N LEU A 125 2.43 2.51 1.86
CA LEU A 125 3.56 1.60 1.72
C LEU A 125 3.52 1.01 0.32
N ALA A 126 4.42 1.45 -0.56
CA ALA A 126 4.65 0.86 -1.87
C ALA A 126 5.67 -0.28 -1.76
N VAL A 127 5.31 -1.44 -2.29
CA VAL A 127 6.17 -2.63 -2.26
C VAL A 127 6.72 -2.91 -3.66
N ASN A 128 8.00 -2.62 -3.84
CA ASN A 128 8.72 -2.83 -5.09
C ASN A 128 9.16 -4.29 -5.21
N GLY A 129 8.84 -4.92 -6.33
CA GLY A 129 9.14 -6.33 -6.58
C GLY A 129 7.98 -7.00 -7.30
N GLN A 130 8.30 -7.85 -8.28
CA GLN A 130 7.27 -8.49 -9.09
C GLN A 130 6.73 -9.73 -8.37
N LYS A 131 5.43 -9.69 -8.06
CA LYS A 131 4.64 -10.90 -7.98
C LYS A 131 4.29 -11.26 -9.42
N TRP A 132 4.98 -12.23 -9.99
CA TRP A 132 4.61 -12.75 -11.30
C TRP A 132 3.22 -13.36 -11.18
N ASP A 133 2.24 -12.74 -11.83
CA ASP A 133 0.90 -13.31 -11.91
C ASP A 133 1.01 -14.69 -12.58
N PRO A 134 0.50 -15.78 -11.96
CA PRO A 134 0.50 -17.11 -12.58
C PRO A 134 -0.03 -17.10 -14.02
N VAL A 135 -0.97 -16.19 -14.33
CA VAL A 135 -1.51 -16.01 -15.67
C VAL A 135 -0.45 -15.53 -16.65
N ILE A 136 0.39 -14.56 -16.26
CA ILE A 136 1.49 -14.05 -17.10
C ILE A 136 2.52 -15.14 -17.37
N ILE A 137 2.83 -15.97 -16.37
CA ILE A 137 3.76 -17.10 -16.52
C ILE A 137 3.19 -18.11 -17.52
N VAL A 138 1.93 -18.50 -17.38
CA VAL A 138 1.27 -19.48 -18.27
C VAL A 138 1.16 -18.95 -19.70
N LEU A 139 0.81 -17.67 -19.89
CA LEU A 139 0.78 -17.06 -21.21
C LEU A 139 2.18 -17.00 -21.84
N GLY A 140 3.20 -16.65 -21.05
CA GLY A 140 4.59 -16.62 -21.50
C GLY A 140 5.08 -18.01 -21.95
N THR A 141 4.79 -19.06 -21.18
CA THR A 141 5.19 -20.43 -21.54
C THR A 141 4.42 -20.97 -22.76
N LEU A 142 3.12 -20.69 -22.87
CA LEU A 142 2.32 -21.06 -24.04
C LEU A 142 2.82 -20.38 -25.31
N LEU A 143 3.13 -19.08 -25.26
CA LEU A 143 3.69 -18.34 -26.39
C LEU A 143 5.05 -18.92 -26.80
N ALA A 144 5.94 -19.21 -25.83
CA ALA A 144 7.23 -19.81 -26.11
C ALA A 144 7.09 -21.19 -26.76
N LEU A 145 6.20 -22.05 -26.25
CA LEU A 145 5.90 -23.36 -26.84
C LEU A 145 5.35 -23.23 -28.27
N CYS A 146 4.46 -22.27 -28.51
CA CYS A 146 3.90 -21.99 -29.83
C CYS A 146 4.99 -21.61 -30.84
N VAL A 147 5.91 -20.72 -30.45
CA VAL A 147 7.05 -20.31 -31.28
C VAL A 147 7.95 -21.50 -31.61
N ILE A 148 8.24 -22.36 -30.64
CA ILE A 148 9.05 -23.57 -30.85
C ILE A 148 8.38 -24.52 -31.85
N VAL A 149 7.08 -24.77 -31.70
CA VAL A 149 6.32 -25.64 -32.62
C VAL A 149 6.33 -25.07 -34.04
N ILE A 150 6.09 -23.76 -34.19
CA ILE A 150 6.13 -23.09 -35.51
C ILE A 150 7.53 -23.21 -36.13
N ALA A 151 8.59 -22.98 -35.36
CA ALA A 151 9.96 -23.10 -35.86
C ALA A 151 10.29 -24.53 -36.32
N VAL A 152 9.89 -25.55 -35.57
CA VAL A 152 10.09 -26.96 -35.95
C VAL A 152 9.30 -27.30 -37.22
N LEU A 153 8.07 -26.81 -37.36
CA LEU A 153 7.24 -27.03 -38.56
C LEU A 153 7.80 -26.35 -39.81
N ILE A 154 8.48 -25.21 -39.66
CA ILE A 154 9.16 -24.54 -40.75
C ILE A 154 10.39 -25.35 -41.15
N LEU A 155 11.24 -25.72 -40.19
CA LEU A 155 12.47 -26.48 -40.43
C LEU A 155 12.24 -27.90 -40.97
N SER A 156 11.09 -28.51 -40.68
CA SER A 156 10.74 -29.83 -41.23
C SER A 156 10.13 -29.78 -42.63
N ARG A 157 9.82 -28.58 -43.12
CA ARG A 157 9.24 -28.35 -44.45
C ARG A 157 10.28 -27.90 -45.48
N ASP A 158 11.46 -27.48 -45.03
CA ASP A 158 12.67 -27.26 -45.83
C ASP A 158 13.49 -28.54 -45.99
#